data_AF-A0A0D2NAL2-F1
#
_entry.id   AF-A0A0D2NAL2-F1
#
_cell.length_a   1.000
_cell.length_b   1.000
_cell.length_c   1.000
_cell.angle_alpha   90.00
_cell.angle_beta   90.00
_cell.angle_gamma   90.00
#
_symmetry.space_group_name_H-M   'P 1'
#
loop_
_entity.id
_entity.type
_entity.pdbx_description
1 polymer ?
#
loop_
_entity_poly.entity_id
_entity_poly.type
_entity_poly.pdbx_seq_one_letter_code
_entity_poly.pdbx_strand_id
1 'polypeptide(L)'
;MSELDSTTAPVAAVAAPIPSDVEVIDLTGLTDSSESDDERDIDEDEEGSGSDDGSEGSEIEITLNADTRAQLQTAIATVSETRLRHLLRCLVETEVHVEALLTRELITLQRGTQAVVPRWEACLNCDQEFDINTFREETECVFHPGELLPSDTALLEWDTSAYGPMDTLSNRKEYPDSFAWTCCDNDGNTTGCVKAAHQPAVPRKRKRVDE
;
A
#
# COMPACT_ATOMS: atom_id res chain seq x y z
N MET A 1 -8.88 -5.60 58.54
CA MET A 1 -8.48 -4.21 58.25
C MET A 1 -7.71 -4.23 56.94
N SER A 2 -8.12 -3.67 55.83
CA SER A 2 -9.39 -3.10 55.39
C SER A 2 -9.35 -3.21 53.87
N GLU A 3 -10.48 -3.58 53.29
CA GLU A 3 -10.76 -3.55 51.86
C GLU A 3 -10.69 -2.10 51.36
N LEU A 4 -10.10 -1.89 50.18
CA LEU A 4 -10.44 -0.76 49.32
C LEU A 4 -10.43 -1.24 47.87
N ASP A 5 -11.63 -1.71 47.51
CA ASP A 5 -12.25 -1.69 46.19
C ASP A 5 -12.03 -0.33 45.50
N SER A 6 -11.74 -0.34 44.21
CA SER A 6 -11.89 0.85 43.37
C SER A 6 -12.35 0.43 41.98
N THR A 7 -13.66 0.26 41.91
CA THR A 7 -14.52 0.15 40.74
C THR A 7 -14.61 1.47 39.97
N THR A 8 -15.08 1.40 38.71
CA THR A 8 -15.58 2.49 37.81
C THR A 8 -14.57 2.94 36.73
N ALA A 9 -14.85 2.99 35.42
CA ALA A 9 -15.94 2.54 34.55
C ALA A 9 -15.44 2.62 33.09
N PRO A 10 -16.05 1.90 32.13
CA PRO A 10 -15.68 1.98 30.71
C PRO A 10 -16.21 3.27 30.07
N VAL A 11 -15.34 4.02 29.39
CA VAL A 11 -15.76 5.22 28.65
C VAL A 11 -16.39 4.79 27.33
N ALA A 12 -17.64 5.22 27.18
CA ALA A 12 -18.57 4.90 26.12
C ALA A 12 -18.07 5.34 24.74
N ALA A 13 -18.31 4.46 23.76
CA ALA A 13 -18.29 4.76 22.34
C ALA A 13 -19.30 5.86 22.01
N VAL A 14 -18.82 6.99 21.52
CA VAL A 14 -19.66 8.04 20.94
C VAL A 14 -19.74 7.77 19.44
N ALA A 15 -20.82 7.11 19.03
CA ALA A 15 -21.23 7.01 17.64
C ALA A 15 -21.71 8.39 17.16
N ALA A 16 -20.91 9.03 16.30
CA ALA A 16 -21.36 10.19 15.56
C ALA A 16 -22.25 9.74 14.38
N PRO A 17 -23.42 10.36 14.17
CA PRO A 17 -24.33 9.99 13.08
C PRO A 17 -23.74 10.40 11.73
N ILE A 18 -23.61 9.44 10.82
CA ILE A 18 -23.26 9.69 9.42
C ILE A 18 -24.53 10.21 8.72
N PRO A 19 -24.53 11.43 8.14
CA PRO A 19 -25.66 11.92 7.37
C PRO A 19 -25.83 11.08 6.10
N SER A 20 -27.02 10.50 5.96
CA SER A 20 -27.48 9.81 4.77
C SER A 20 -27.97 10.83 3.75
N ASP A 21 -27.10 11.24 2.84
CA ASP A 21 -27.52 11.80 1.56
C ASP A 21 -26.95 10.92 0.45
N VAL A 22 -27.86 10.12 -0.09
CA VAL A 22 -27.66 9.18 -1.18
C VAL A 22 -27.95 9.94 -2.47
N GLU A 23 -26.95 10.16 -3.32
CA GLU A 23 -27.20 10.42 -4.74
C GLU A 23 -27.20 9.08 -5.47
N VAL A 24 -28.40 8.54 -5.65
CA VAL A 24 -28.66 7.39 -6.51
C VAL A 24 -28.60 7.90 -7.96
N ILE A 25 -27.59 7.48 -8.72
CA ILE A 25 -27.60 7.67 -10.17
C ILE A 25 -28.42 6.52 -10.76
N ASP A 26 -29.64 6.84 -11.17
CA ASP A 26 -30.54 5.97 -11.91
C ASP A 26 -30.02 5.75 -13.34
N LEU A 27 -29.64 4.52 -13.66
CA LEU A 27 -29.25 4.10 -15.01
C LEU A 27 -30.24 3.09 -15.61
N THR A 28 -31.50 3.11 -15.19
CA THR A 28 -32.56 2.36 -15.87
C THR A 28 -33.13 3.17 -17.04
N GLY A 29 -32.32 3.32 -18.09
CA GLY A 29 -32.64 4.21 -19.21
C GLY A 29 -32.19 3.76 -20.59
N LEU A 30 -31.87 2.48 -20.83
CA LEU A 30 -31.65 1.94 -22.17
C LEU A 30 -32.35 0.58 -22.34
N THR A 31 -33.66 0.65 -22.60
CA THR A 31 -34.39 -0.38 -23.36
C THR A 31 -34.65 0.15 -24.76
N ASP A 32 -34.06 -0.48 -25.76
CA ASP A 32 -34.62 -0.58 -27.11
C ASP A 32 -34.20 -1.94 -27.68
N SER A 33 -35.07 -2.95 -27.55
CA SER A 33 -35.91 -3.50 -28.62
C SER A 33 -35.13 -3.98 -29.86
N SER A 34 -35.01 -5.29 -30.02
CA SER A 34 -35.64 -5.97 -31.18
C SER A 34 -35.50 -7.48 -31.03
N GLU A 35 -36.62 -8.12 -30.75
CA GLU A 35 -36.88 -9.52 -31.01
C GLU A 35 -36.96 -9.72 -32.53
N SER A 36 -36.30 -10.74 -33.06
CA SER A 36 -36.58 -11.27 -34.39
C SER A 36 -36.33 -12.77 -34.39
N ASP A 37 -37.43 -13.51 -34.26
CA ASP A 37 -37.55 -14.89 -34.70
C ASP A 37 -37.41 -14.94 -36.23
N ASP A 38 -36.56 -15.83 -36.74
CA ASP A 38 -36.63 -16.26 -38.14
C ASP A 38 -36.10 -17.69 -38.24
N GLU A 39 -37.03 -18.64 -38.31
CA GLU A 39 -36.79 -20.04 -38.65
C GLU A 39 -36.54 -20.18 -40.15
N ARG A 40 -35.45 -20.83 -40.53
CA ARG A 40 -35.28 -21.37 -41.89
C ARG A 40 -34.58 -22.73 -41.85
N ASP A 41 -35.38 -23.76 -42.12
CA ASP A 41 -34.98 -25.08 -42.61
C ASP A 41 -34.31 -24.99 -43.99
N ILE A 42 -33.09 -25.53 -44.12
CA ILE A 42 -32.55 -26.04 -45.38
C ILE A 42 -31.72 -27.29 -45.08
N ASP A 43 -32.18 -28.40 -45.64
CA ASP A 43 -31.59 -29.73 -45.62
C ASP A 43 -30.38 -29.90 -46.59
N GLU A 44 -29.65 -30.99 -46.33
CA GLU A 44 -28.87 -31.86 -47.23
C GLU A 44 -27.36 -31.56 -47.51
N ASP A 45 -26.57 -32.48 -46.94
CA ASP A 45 -25.46 -33.26 -47.52
C ASP A 45 -24.13 -32.58 -47.92
N GLU A 46 -23.03 -32.95 -47.24
CA GLU A 46 -22.03 -33.85 -47.83
C GLU A 46 -20.95 -34.30 -46.83
N GLU A 47 -20.59 -35.56 -46.99
CA GLU A 47 -19.56 -36.34 -46.29
C GLU A 47 -18.15 -35.76 -46.50
N GLY A 48 -17.50 -35.36 -45.40
CA GLY A 48 -16.10 -34.97 -45.37
C GLY A 48 -15.36 -35.70 -44.25
N SER A 49 -15.03 -36.98 -44.47
CA SER A 49 -14.14 -37.76 -43.61
C SER A 49 -12.69 -37.22 -43.69
N GLY A 50 -12.42 -36.15 -42.96
CA GLY A 50 -11.07 -35.65 -42.64
C GLY A 50 -10.73 -35.97 -41.20
N SER A 51 -10.00 -37.07 -40.98
CA SER A 51 -9.42 -37.39 -39.67
C SER A 51 -8.20 -36.51 -39.45
N ASP A 52 -8.41 -35.24 -39.14
CA ASP A 52 -7.38 -34.40 -38.55
C ASP A 52 -7.32 -34.72 -37.06
N ASP A 53 -6.38 -35.61 -36.72
CA ASP A 53 -5.83 -35.82 -35.38
C ASP A 53 -5.09 -34.54 -34.95
N GLY A 54 -5.88 -33.49 -34.73
CA GLY A 54 -5.46 -32.26 -34.09
C GLY A 54 -5.42 -32.54 -32.60
N SER A 55 -4.21 -32.80 -32.10
CA SER A 55 -3.91 -32.82 -30.66
C SER A 55 -4.59 -31.64 -29.99
N GLU A 56 -5.72 -31.92 -29.34
CA GLU A 56 -6.46 -31.00 -28.49
C GLU A 56 -5.49 -30.54 -27.40
N GLY A 57 -4.92 -29.35 -27.59
CA GLY A 57 -4.35 -28.61 -26.48
C GLY A 57 -5.50 -28.33 -25.53
N SER A 58 -5.70 -29.21 -24.55
CA SER A 58 -6.75 -29.10 -23.54
C SER A 58 -6.73 -27.67 -22.99
N GLU A 59 -7.70 -26.86 -23.41
CA GLU A 59 -7.96 -25.56 -22.82
C GLU A 59 -8.43 -25.85 -21.40
N ILE A 60 -7.49 -25.77 -20.45
CA ILE A 60 -7.81 -25.89 -19.04
C ILE A 60 -8.62 -24.65 -18.66
N GLU A 61 -9.95 -24.78 -18.69
CA GLU A 61 -10.86 -23.73 -18.22
C GLU A 61 -10.72 -23.59 -16.70
N ILE A 62 -10.10 -22.48 -16.27
CA ILE A 62 -9.99 -22.15 -14.85
C ILE A 62 -11.33 -21.62 -14.39
N THR A 63 -12.09 -22.42 -13.64
CA THR A 63 -13.35 -21.99 -13.04
C THR A 63 -13.13 -21.00 -11.90
N LEU A 64 -13.89 -19.90 -11.87
CA LEU A 64 -13.83 -18.92 -10.80
C LEU A 64 -14.62 -19.44 -9.58
N ASN A 65 -13.90 -19.95 -8.59
CA ASN A 65 -14.46 -20.55 -7.38
C ASN A 65 -13.66 -20.12 -6.14
N ALA A 66 -14.03 -20.64 -4.97
CA ALA A 66 -13.36 -20.28 -3.71
C ALA A 66 -11.89 -20.72 -3.70
N ASP A 67 -11.59 -21.89 -4.25
CA ASP A 67 -10.24 -22.45 -4.28
C ASP A 67 -9.33 -21.67 -5.23
N THR A 68 -9.82 -21.34 -6.44
CA THR A 68 -9.05 -20.52 -7.40
C THR A 68 -8.84 -19.09 -6.89
N ARG A 69 -9.79 -18.53 -6.13
CA ARG A 69 -9.60 -17.25 -5.43
C ARG A 69 -8.51 -17.34 -4.34
N ALA A 70 -8.49 -18.40 -3.55
CA ALA A 70 -7.47 -18.59 -2.50
C ALA A 70 -6.07 -18.76 -3.12
N GLN A 71 -5.98 -19.53 -4.20
CA GLN A 71 -4.73 -19.67 -4.96
C GLN A 71 -4.30 -18.32 -5.58
N LEU A 72 -5.23 -17.55 -6.13
CA LEU A 72 -4.94 -16.21 -6.65
C LEU A 72 -4.41 -15.27 -5.56
N GLN A 73 -4.99 -15.27 -4.37
CA GLN A 73 -4.49 -14.47 -3.24
C GLN A 73 -3.07 -14.88 -2.83
N THR A 74 -2.78 -16.19 -2.86
CA THR A 74 -1.44 -16.70 -2.59
C THR A 74 -0.45 -16.27 -3.69
N ALA A 75 -0.87 -16.30 -4.95
CA ALA A 75 -0.07 -15.83 -6.07
C ALA A 75 0.24 -14.33 -5.95
N ILE A 76 -0.75 -13.50 -5.59
CA ILE A 76 -0.56 -12.06 -5.36
C ILE A 76 0.44 -11.79 -4.21
N ALA A 77 0.39 -12.58 -3.14
CA ALA A 77 1.30 -12.42 -2.00
C ALA A 77 2.75 -12.84 -2.30
N THR A 78 2.97 -13.72 -3.28
CA THR A 78 4.30 -14.33 -3.56
C THR A 78 4.95 -13.81 -4.83
N VAL A 79 4.18 -13.21 -5.75
CA VAL A 79 4.69 -12.64 -6.98
C VAL A 79 5.54 -11.39 -6.73
N SER A 80 6.50 -11.11 -7.60
CA SER A 80 7.34 -9.91 -7.47
C SER A 80 6.56 -8.61 -7.71
N GLU A 81 6.94 -7.55 -6.99
CA GLU A 81 6.31 -6.24 -7.15
C GLU A 81 6.42 -5.68 -8.57
N THR A 82 7.52 -5.96 -9.28
CA THR A 82 7.70 -5.55 -10.68
C THR A 82 6.65 -6.17 -11.58
N ARG A 83 6.31 -7.45 -11.36
CA ARG A 83 5.27 -8.15 -12.12
C ARG A 83 3.88 -7.62 -11.75
N LEU A 84 3.60 -7.36 -10.47
CA LEU A 84 2.34 -6.72 -10.04
C LEU A 84 2.16 -5.35 -10.68
N ARG A 85 3.19 -4.50 -10.64
CA ARG A 85 3.15 -3.17 -11.26
C ARG A 85 2.93 -3.25 -12.77
N HIS A 86 3.52 -4.24 -13.44
CA HIS A 86 3.28 -4.45 -14.87
C HIS A 86 1.84 -4.88 -15.16
N LEU A 87 1.32 -5.87 -14.42
CA LEU A 87 -0.06 -6.33 -14.58
C LEU A 87 -1.08 -5.22 -14.31
N LEU A 88 -0.88 -4.41 -13.27
CA LEU A 88 -1.74 -3.27 -12.98
C LEU A 88 -1.75 -2.24 -14.11
N ARG A 89 -0.60 -1.96 -14.74
CA ARG A 89 -0.56 -1.07 -15.92
C ARG A 89 -1.38 -1.63 -17.08
N CYS A 90 -1.21 -2.92 -17.39
CA CYS A 90 -2.01 -3.56 -18.43
C CYS A 90 -3.52 -3.50 -18.11
N LEU A 91 -3.91 -3.76 -16.87
CA LEU A 91 -5.31 -3.69 -16.44
C LEU A 91 -5.88 -2.26 -16.53
N VAL A 92 -5.10 -1.22 -16.23
CA VAL A 92 -5.52 0.18 -16.39
C VAL A 92 -5.74 0.52 -17.87
N GLU A 93 -4.91 -0.02 -18.77
CA GLU A 93 -5.04 0.21 -20.21
C GLU A 93 -6.24 -0.51 -20.83
N THR A 94 -6.65 -1.65 -20.26
CA THR A 94 -7.73 -2.48 -20.80
C THR A 94 -9.09 -2.28 -20.12
N GLU A 95 -9.11 -2.01 -18.81
CA GLU A 95 -10.33 -2.02 -17.99
C GLU A 95 -10.60 -0.66 -17.32
N VAL A 96 -11.62 0.05 -17.80
CA VAL A 96 -12.00 1.39 -17.30
C VAL A 96 -12.36 1.40 -15.80
N HIS A 97 -12.94 0.31 -15.29
CA HIS A 97 -13.27 0.21 -13.87
C HIS A 97 -12.02 0.14 -12.99
N VAL A 98 -10.96 -0.52 -13.47
CA VAL A 98 -9.69 -0.58 -12.74
C VAL A 98 -9.01 0.79 -12.75
N GLU A 99 -9.03 1.49 -13.89
CA GLU A 99 -8.52 2.87 -13.99
C GLU A 99 -9.24 3.82 -13.00
N ALA A 100 -10.57 3.79 -12.96
CA ALA A 100 -11.36 4.64 -12.06
C ALA A 100 -11.07 4.34 -10.57
N LEU A 101 -10.99 3.06 -10.20
CA LEU A 101 -10.66 2.65 -8.84
C LEU A 101 -9.25 3.08 -8.44
N LEU A 102 -8.25 2.80 -9.27
CA LEU A 102 -6.87 3.15 -8.95
C LEU A 102 -6.64 4.66 -8.94
N THR A 103 -7.33 5.42 -9.79
CA THR A 103 -7.28 6.88 -9.75
C THR A 103 -7.77 7.41 -8.39
N ARG A 104 -8.84 6.84 -7.84
CA ARG A 104 -9.36 7.22 -6.52
C ARG A 104 -8.42 6.85 -5.37
N GLU A 105 -7.76 5.70 -5.46
CA GLU A 105 -6.92 5.19 -4.37
C GLU A 105 -5.46 5.70 -4.40
N LEU A 106 -4.90 5.96 -5.59
CA LEU A 106 -3.47 6.27 -5.76
C LEU A 106 -3.19 7.73 -6.12
N ILE A 107 -4.19 8.50 -6.56
CA ILE A 107 -4.03 9.88 -7.01
C ILE A 107 -4.87 10.81 -6.14
N THR A 108 -4.37 12.02 -5.91
CA THR A 108 -5.11 13.07 -5.22
C THR A 108 -4.80 14.45 -5.82
N LEU A 109 -5.55 15.46 -5.38
CA LEU A 109 -5.29 16.86 -5.73
C LEU A 109 -4.53 17.55 -4.61
N GLN A 110 -3.41 18.16 -4.96
CA GLN A 110 -2.62 18.91 -3.99
C GLN A 110 -3.38 20.17 -3.53
N ARG A 111 -3.54 20.34 -2.21
CA ARG A 111 -4.10 21.56 -1.63
C ARG A 111 -3.22 22.77 -1.99
N GLY A 112 -3.84 23.81 -2.54
CA GLY A 112 -3.19 25.06 -2.94
C GLY A 112 -2.88 25.18 -4.44
N THR A 113 -2.34 24.14 -5.07
CA THR A 113 -2.02 24.16 -6.52
C THR A 113 -3.10 23.49 -7.38
N GLN A 114 -3.94 22.64 -6.79
CA GLN A 114 -4.87 21.77 -7.51
C GLN A 114 -4.19 20.85 -8.54
N ALA A 115 -2.88 20.61 -8.40
CA ALA A 115 -2.16 19.70 -9.26
C ALA A 115 -2.52 18.24 -8.93
N VAL A 116 -2.67 17.42 -9.97
CA VAL A 116 -2.83 15.97 -9.86
C VAL A 116 -1.49 15.35 -9.46
N VAL A 117 -1.45 14.67 -8.32
CA VAL A 117 -0.22 14.12 -7.72
C VAL A 117 -0.49 12.74 -7.11
N PRO A 118 0.55 11.91 -6.92
CA PRO A 118 0.42 10.68 -6.13
C PRO A 118 -0.12 10.99 -4.74
N ARG A 119 -1.02 10.14 -4.24
CA ARG A 119 -1.64 10.30 -2.92
C ARG A 119 -0.67 9.99 -1.78
N TRP A 120 0.18 8.99 -1.99
CA TRP A 120 1.08 8.46 -0.98
C TRP A 120 2.51 8.93 -1.27
N GLU A 121 3.18 9.48 -0.26
CA GLU A 121 4.60 9.85 -0.31
C GLU A 121 5.32 9.30 0.92
N ALA A 122 6.62 9.00 0.77
CA ALA A 122 7.47 8.60 1.88
C ALA A 122 8.04 9.82 2.61
N CYS A 123 8.06 9.75 3.95
CA CYS A 123 8.63 10.78 4.80
C CYS A 123 10.16 10.76 4.76
N LEU A 124 10.81 11.91 4.53
CA LEU A 124 12.27 12.04 4.50
C LEU A 124 12.95 11.62 5.81
N ASN A 125 12.26 11.73 6.93
CA ASN A 125 12.86 11.56 8.26
C ASN A 125 12.66 10.16 8.84
N CYS A 126 11.53 9.52 8.54
CA CYS A 126 11.16 8.22 9.15
C CYS A 126 10.79 7.15 8.10
N ASP A 127 10.88 7.46 6.81
CA ASP A 127 10.58 6.58 5.66
C ASP A 127 9.16 5.99 5.60
N GLN A 128 8.28 6.35 6.54
CA GLN A 128 6.89 5.92 6.54
C GLN A 128 6.10 6.62 5.44
N GLU A 129 5.24 5.84 4.77
CA GLU A 129 4.29 6.35 3.78
C GLU A 129 3.15 7.12 4.46
N PHE A 130 2.82 8.28 3.91
CA PHE A 130 1.72 9.11 4.40
C PHE A 130 0.90 9.68 3.25
N ASP A 131 -0.40 9.88 3.50
CA ASP A 131 -1.31 10.55 2.58
C ASP A 131 -1.07 12.07 2.64
N ILE A 132 -0.65 12.65 1.51
CA ILE A 132 -0.31 14.08 1.42
C ILE A 132 -1.51 15.02 1.59
N ASN A 133 -2.74 14.51 1.44
CA ASN A 133 -3.97 15.31 1.50
C ASN A 133 -4.71 15.15 2.84
N THR A 134 -4.21 14.31 3.73
CA THR A 134 -4.71 14.13 5.08
C THR A 134 -4.02 15.10 6.03
N PHE A 135 -4.79 15.81 6.86
CA PHE A 135 -4.23 16.63 7.93
C PHE A 135 -3.70 15.69 9.02
N ARG A 136 -2.41 15.82 9.34
CA ARG A 136 -1.71 15.01 10.33
C ARG A 136 -1.19 15.88 11.46
N GLU A 137 -1.04 15.27 12.63
CA GLU A 137 -0.56 15.96 13.81
C GLU A 137 0.94 16.26 13.71
N GLU A 138 1.37 17.36 14.34
CA GLU A 138 2.77 17.79 14.33
C GLU A 138 3.71 16.87 15.11
N THR A 139 3.22 15.78 15.71
CA THR A 139 4.00 14.85 16.53
C THR A 139 3.99 13.41 16.02
N GLU A 140 3.44 13.17 14.83
CA GLU A 140 3.27 11.82 14.29
C GLU A 140 4.57 11.22 13.73
N CYS A 141 5.44 12.05 13.14
CA CYS A 141 6.73 11.59 12.63
C CYS A 141 7.73 11.55 13.79
N VAL A 142 8.22 10.36 14.11
CA VAL A 142 9.20 10.11 15.17
C VAL A 142 10.49 9.57 14.56
N PHE A 143 11.59 10.30 14.71
CA PHE A 143 12.87 9.95 14.07
C PHE A 143 14.09 10.43 14.86
N HIS A 144 15.25 9.92 14.48
CA HIS A 144 16.55 10.39 14.97
C HIS A 144 17.21 11.25 13.87
N PRO A 145 17.47 12.54 14.10
CA PRO A 145 18.16 13.40 13.13
C PRO A 145 19.68 13.18 13.09
N GLY A 146 20.22 12.44 14.08
CA GLY A 146 21.64 12.12 14.18
C GLY A 146 22.02 10.90 13.36
N GLU A 147 23.31 10.56 13.41
CA GLU A 147 23.84 9.32 12.85
C GLU A 147 23.92 8.27 13.94
N LEU A 148 23.63 7.01 13.60
CA LEU A 148 23.89 5.88 14.50
C LEU A 148 25.38 5.54 14.39
N LEU A 149 26.14 5.61 15.48
CA LEU A 149 27.59 5.33 15.50
C LEU A 149 27.91 4.28 16.57
N PRO A 150 29.03 3.54 16.46
CA PRO A 150 29.46 2.65 17.53
C PRO A 150 29.56 3.39 18.87
N SER A 151 29.03 2.80 19.94
CA SER A 151 29.10 3.41 21.27
C SER A 151 30.53 3.37 21.80
N ASP A 152 30.91 4.34 22.63
CA ASP A 152 32.26 4.41 23.20
C ASP A 152 32.63 3.14 23.97
N THR A 153 31.67 2.54 24.68
CA THR A 153 31.88 1.28 25.41
C THR A 153 32.15 0.12 24.46
N ALA A 154 31.37 0.03 23.38
CA ALA A 154 31.50 -1.07 22.44
C ALA A 154 32.77 -0.92 21.58
N LEU A 155 33.21 0.31 21.28
CA LEU A 155 34.51 0.58 20.64
C LEU A 155 35.70 0.14 21.48
N LEU A 156 35.62 0.23 22.81
CA LEU A 156 36.69 -0.20 23.71
C LEU A 156 36.82 -1.72 23.81
N GLU A 157 35.73 -2.44 23.65
CA GLU A 157 35.70 -3.91 23.71
C GLU A 157 35.98 -4.57 22.35
N TRP A 158 35.76 -3.87 21.24
CA TRP A 158 35.86 -4.43 19.91
C TRP A 158 37.31 -4.57 19.41
N ASP A 159 37.73 -5.82 19.15
CA ASP A 159 39.00 -6.10 18.50
C ASP A 159 38.86 -6.11 16.97
N THR A 160 39.25 -4.99 16.34
CA THR A 160 39.21 -4.85 14.87
C THR A 160 40.15 -5.80 14.14
N SER A 161 41.22 -6.29 14.78
CA SER A 161 42.12 -7.26 14.17
C SER A 161 41.53 -8.67 14.11
N ALA A 162 40.67 -9.02 15.07
CA ALA A 162 40.01 -10.32 15.14
C ALA A 162 38.70 -10.36 14.35
N TYR A 163 37.89 -9.29 14.43
CA TYR A 163 36.51 -9.27 13.92
C TYR A 163 36.30 -8.32 12.73
N GLY A 164 37.31 -7.56 12.33
CA GLY A 164 37.21 -6.57 11.25
C GLY A 164 36.55 -5.26 11.70
N PRO A 165 36.05 -4.44 10.76
CA PRO A 165 35.47 -3.14 11.09
C PRO A 165 34.19 -3.30 11.93
N MET A 166 34.12 -2.53 13.02
CA MET A 166 32.94 -2.53 13.89
C MET A 166 31.72 -1.90 13.21
N ASP A 167 31.93 -0.79 12.52
CA ASP A 167 30.87 -0.06 11.84
C ASP A 167 30.52 -0.69 10.48
N THR A 168 29.63 -1.67 10.50
CA THR A 168 29.06 -2.28 9.30
C THR A 168 27.54 -2.35 9.40
N LEU A 169 26.85 -2.38 8.26
CA LEU A 169 25.39 -2.56 8.22
C LEU A 169 24.94 -3.86 8.90
N SER A 170 25.72 -4.93 8.78
CA SER A 170 25.46 -6.20 9.45
C SER A 170 25.54 -6.05 10.98
N ASN A 171 26.60 -5.43 11.50
CA ASN A 171 26.79 -5.26 12.93
C ASN A 171 25.73 -4.32 13.53
N ARG A 172 25.35 -3.24 12.83
CA ARG A 172 24.28 -2.33 13.26
C ARG A 172 22.93 -3.04 13.40
N LYS A 173 22.68 -4.07 12.58
CA LYS A 173 21.44 -4.86 12.63
C LYS A 173 21.50 -5.97 13.69
N GLU A 174 22.66 -6.58 13.87
CA GLU A 174 22.85 -7.71 14.79
C GLU A 174 23.05 -7.28 16.24
N TYR A 175 23.73 -6.14 16.45
CA TYR A 175 24.09 -5.58 17.75
C TYR A 175 23.67 -4.10 17.86
N PRO A 176 22.37 -3.77 17.71
CA PRO A 176 21.91 -2.38 17.71
C PRO A 176 22.19 -1.63 19.02
N ASP A 177 22.32 -2.36 20.13
CA ASP A 177 22.70 -1.87 21.47
C ASP A 177 24.17 -1.43 21.57
N SER A 178 25.03 -1.95 20.70
CA SER A 178 26.44 -1.55 20.58
C SER A 178 26.63 -0.24 19.80
N PHE A 179 25.55 0.39 19.36
CA PHE A 179 25.56 1.66 18.65
C PHE A 179 24.67 2.68 19.36
N ALA A 180 25.08 3.94 19.35
CA ALA A 180 24.35 5.06 19.93
C ALA A 180 24.07 6.14 18.89
N TRP A 181 22.90 6.76 18.97
CA TRP A 181 22.51 7.87 18.12
C TRP A 181 23.15 9.17 18.59
N THR A 182 23.85 9.89 17.70
CA THR A 182 24.53 11.16 18.05
C THR A 182 23.60 12.30 18.47
N CYS A 183 22.28 12.15 18.30
CA CYS A 183 21.28 13.15 18.64
C CYS A 183 20.75 13.05 20.07
N CYS A 184 20.82 11.87 20.71
CA CYS A 184 20.24 11.65 22.04
C CYS A 184 21.00 10.62 22.90
N ASP A 185 22.10 10.07 22.39
CA ASP A 185 22.94 9.05 23.02
C ASP A 185 22.20 7.75 23.40
N ASN A 186 20.97 7.58 22.92
CA ASN A 186 20.22 6.34 23.07
C ASN A 186 20.71 5.30 22.06
N ASP A 187 20.50 4.03 22.39
CA ASP A 187 20.90 2.91 21.54
C ASP A 187 20.07 2.79 20.25
N GLY A 188 20.55 1.95 19.33
CA GLY A 188 19.92 1.67 18.04
C GLY A 188 18.52 1.03 18.12
N ASN A 189 18.09 0.51 19.28
CA ASN A 189 16.74 -0.05 19.45
C ASN A 189 15.71 1.00 19.86
N THR A 190 16.14 2.20 20.23
CA THR A 190 15.22 3.23 20.67
C THR A 190 14.45 3.87 19.52
N THR A 191 13.17 4.16 19.78
CA THR A 191 12.35 5.00 18.88
C THR A 191 12.92 6.42 18.81
N GLY A 192 12.66 7.10 17.69
CA GLY A 192 13.19 8.44 17.40
C GLY A 192 13.05 9.44 18.56
N CYS A 193 14.08 10.25 18.78
CA CYS A 193 14.09 11.24 19.85
C CYS A 193 13.36 12.55 19.49
N VAL A 194 13.15 12.82 18.19
CA VAL A 194 12.45 14.00 17.71
C VAL A 194 11.07 13.63 17.19
N LYS A 195 10.07 14.43 17.58
CA LYS A 195 8.70 14.36 17.06
C LYS A 195 8.42 15.58 16.19
N ALA A 196 7.97 15.37 14.96
CA ALA A 196 7.62 16.43 14.03
C ALA A 196 6.45 16.01 13.11
N ALA A 197 6.01 16.91 12.23
CA ALA A 197 5.16 16.54 11.12
C ALA A 197 5.97 15.78 10.06
N HIS A 198 5.34 14.82 9.36
CA HIS A 198 5.96 14.18 8.21
C HIS A 198 6.35 15.21 7.14
N GLN A 199 7.54 15.02 6.57
CA GLN A 199 8.07 15.89 5.52
C GLN A 199 8.27 15.09 4.24
N PRO A 200 7.76 15.57 3.09
CA PRO A 200 7.96 14.89 1.82
C PRO A 200 9.45 14.90 1.44
N ALA A 201 9.93 13.80 0.87
CA ALA A 201 11.32 13.66 0.44
C ALA A 201 11.77 14.73 -0.58
N VAL A 202 10.84 15.27 -1.37
CA VAL A 202 11.11 16.36 -2.30
C VAL A 202 10.69 17.69 -1.66
N PRO A 203 11.64 18.59 -1.32
CA PRO A 203 11.31 19.87 -0.70
C PRO A 203 10.53 20.75 -1.69
N ARG A 204 9.24 20.96 -1.40
CA ARG A 204 8.41 21.92 -2.14
C ARG A 204 8.52 23.29 -1.48
N LYS A 205 8.98 24.30 -2.23
CA LYS A 205 9.04 25.69 -1.74
C LYS A 205 7.66 26.13 -1.30
N ARG A 206 7.46 26.36 -0.01
CA ARG A 206 6.26 27.02 0.52
C ARG A 206 6.28 28.46 0.03
N LYS A 207 5.31 28.84 -0.82
CA LYS A 207 5.11 30.25 -1.17
C LYS A 207 4.52 30.92 0.08
N ARG A 208 5.26 31.87 0.66
CA ARG A 208 4.78 32.69 1.77
C ARG A 208 3.56 33.46 1.25
N VAL A 209 2.41 33.29 1.89
CA VAL A 209 1.28 34.21 1.72
C VAL A 209 1.62 35.36 2.66
N ASP A 210 2.06 36.49 2.10
CA ASP A 210 2.18 37.72 2.84
C ASP A 210 0.76 38.26 3.09
N GLU A 211 0.44 38.53 4.36
CA GLU A 211 -0.80 39.13 4.85
C GLU A 211 -0.81 40.65 4.64
#